data_AF-A0A817W3K3-F1
#
_entry.id   AF-A0A817W3K3-F1
#
_cell.length_a   1.000
_cell.length_b   1.000
_cell.length_c   1.000
_cell.angle_alpha   90.00
_cell.angle_beta   90.00
_cell.angle_gamma   90.00
#
_symmetry.space_group_name_H-M   'P 1'
#
loop_
_entity.id
_entity.type
_entity.pdbx_description
1 polymer ?
#
loop_
_entity_poly.entity_id
_entity_poly.type
_entity_poly.pdbx_seq_one_letter_code
_entity_poly.pdbx_strand_id
1 'polypeptide(L)'
;MNDDEFDQVPQILFQDVPSVKYIRFVEALIPVTNDTRAVVCGADSTKVAVVAARVGNGRCLIFGNKRYSDFFLANDPQDQRFIENCRRWLSQEKEAQFESIDDIESMDSVKEKGTILLWNGHHFKSDTFMNDLSAFLKEGGALICGAGAWSWLYFNSGKSLSDFITGRFCDSIGVKVTGNLAGCDDPIPFKPELVKYKNVYNVVQALASEPNNAEYLAIVGSAIKELGNTLPDLSIETLQNMVLNAGSDVIPTKTSPIKNKSCRQRSIGLCGILCGLSDTKAPGINEFPGDFDNPLSIETDVTVNIQSKAVNEWYCTGMFEDT
;
A
#
# COMPACT_ATOMS: atom_id res chain seq x y z
N MET A 1 -0.62 23.70 -3.99
CA MET A 1 -1.57 22.73 -4.55
C MET A 1 -2.43 22.26 -3.40
N ASN A 2 -3.74 22.49 -3.46
CA ASN A 2 -4.68 22.01 -2.44
C ASN A 2 -4.95 20.50 -2.64
N ASP A 3 -5.72 19.89 -1.73
CA ASP A 3 -5.98 18.44 -1.79
C ASP A 3 -6.86 18.03 -2.98
N ASP A 4 -7.82 18.87 -3.38
CA ASP A 4 -8.68 18.62 -4.56
C ASP A 4 -7.86 18.59 -5.87
N GLU A 5 -6.86 19.47 -5.98
CA GLU A 5 -5.90 19.45 -7.10
C GLU A 5 -4.98 18.23 -7.04
N PHE A 6 -4.61 17.78 -5.83
CA PHE A 6 -3.75 16.62 -5.67
C PHE A 6 -4.47 15.30 -6.00
N ASP A 7 -5.78 15.23 -5.78
CA ASP A 7 -6.64 14.13 -6.23
C ASP A 7 -6.64 13.96 -7.77
N GLN A 8 -6.30 15.02 -8.52
CA GLN A 8 -6.24 14.99 -9.99
C GLN A 8 -4.86 14.58 -10.55
N VAL A 9 -3.87 14.32 -9.69
CA VAL A 9 -2.52 13.94 -10.14
C VAL A 9 -2.52 12.77 -11.13
N PRO A 10 -3.29 11.68 -10.95
CA PRO A 10 -3.34 10.61 -11.93
C PRO A 10 -3.74 11.11 -13.33
N GLN A 11 -4.76 11.97 -13.40
CA GLN A 11 -5.25 12.56 -14.64
C GLN A 11 -4.25 13.55 -15.25
N ILE A 12 -3.53 14.30 -14.42
CA ILE A 12 -2.48 15.22 -14.87
C ILE A 12 -1.33 14.43 -15.51
N LEU A 13 -0.85 13.37 -14.83
CA LEU A 13 0.27 12.56 -15.30
C LEU A 13 -0.09 11.80 -16.59
N PHE A 14 -1.32 11.31 -16.70
CA PHE A 14 -1.82 10.59 -17.86
C PHE A 14 -2.60 11.45 -18.87
N GLN A 15 -2.48 12.78 -18.80
CA GLN A 15 -3.12 13.66 -19.78
C GLN A 15 -2.64 13.32 -21.19
N ASP A 16 -3.57 12.91 -22.05
CA ASP A 16 -3.31 12.43 -23.42
C ASP A 16 -2.39 11.20 -23.50
N VAL A 17 -2.35 10.39 -22.43
CA VAL A 17 -1.58 9.15 -22.33
C VAL A 17 -2.54 8.00 -21.98
N PRO A 18 -2.89 7.10 -22.92
CA PRO A 18 -3.82 6.00 -22.63
C PRO A 18 -3.19 4.87 -21.81
N SER A 19 -1.87 4.72 -21.88
CA SER A 19 -1.11 3.68 -21.20
C SER A 19 0.36 4.06 -21.11
N VAL A 20 1.08 3.41 -20.20
CA VAL A 20 2.53 3.54 -20.05
C VAL A 20 3.18 2.16 -20.15
N LYS A 21 4.41 2.10 -20.66
CA LYS A 21 5.17 0.86 -20.76
C LYS A 21 5.20 0.08 -19.44
N TYR A 22 4.88 -1.21 -19.52
CA TYR A 22 5.04 -2.10 -18.38
C TYR A 22 6.49 -2.56 -18.26
N ILE A 23 7.07 -2.35 -17.08
CA ILE A 23 8.37 -2.92 -16.75
C ILE A 23 8.14 -4.09 -15.82
N ARG A 24 8.30 -5.32 -16.33
CA ARG A 24 8.07 -6.58 -15.60
C ARG A 24 8.53 -6.55 -14.14
N PHE A 25 7.77 -7.23 -13.29
CA PHE A 25 7.98 -7.31 -11.84
C PHE A 25 7.74 -5.96 -11.15
N VAL A 26 6.62 -5.32 -11.46
CA VAL A 26 6.16 -4.16 -10.68
C VAL A 26 5.59 -4.66 -9.36
N GLU A 27 6.18 -4.20 -8.27
CA GLU A 27 5.73 -4.40 -6.91
C GLU A 27 4.48 -3.56 -6.61
N ALA A 28 3.64 -4.09 -5.73
CA ALA A 28 2.52 -3.36 -5.21
C ALA A 28 3.00 -2.37 -4.14
N LEU A 29 2.51 -1.15 -4.26
CA LEU A 29 2.69 -0.05 -3.32
C LEU A 29 1.38 0.24 -2.60
N ILE A 30 1.45 0.86 -1.42
CA ILE A 30 0.27 1.30 -0.68
C ILE A 30 0.45 2.78 -0.32
N PRO A 31 -0.36 3.69 -0.89
CA PRO A 31 -0.41 5.08 -0.44
C PRO A 31 -1.17 5.17 0.89
N VAL A 32 -0.51 5.66 1.95
CA VAL A 32 -1.02 5.52 3.32
C VAL A 32 -1.54 6.84 3.91
N THR A 33 -0.96 7.98 3.52
CA THR A 33 -1.25 9.30 4.14
C THR A 33 -2.07 10.21 3.23
N ASN A 34 -2.62 11.31 3.76
CA ASN A 34 -3.27 12.34 2.93
C ASN A 34 -2.31 12.97 1.89
N ASP A 35 -1.00 12.83 2.06
CA ASP A 35 0.00 13.35 1.15
C ASP A 35 0.40 12.39 0.04
N THR A 36 -0.31 11.26 -0.12
CA THR A 36 -0.02 10.28 -1.17
C THR A 36 -1.23 9.96 -2.04
N ARG A 37 -1.03 9.61 -3.31
CA ARG A 37 -2.10 9.18 -4.23
C ARG A 37 -1.64 8.01 -5.07
N ALA A 38 -2.52 7.03 -5.26
CA ALA A 38 -2.32 6.02 -6.28
C ALA A 38 -2.41 6.69 -7.65
N VAL A 39 -1.46 6.40 -8.54
CA VAL A 39 -1.37 6.99 -9.88
C VAL A 39 -1.82 5.99 -10.94
N VAL A 40 -1.37 4.73 -10.83
CA VAL A 40 -1.80 3.64 -11.71
C VAL A 40 -1.82 2.33 -10.93
N CYS A 41 -2.79 1.48 -11.24
CA CYS A 41 -2.92 0.14 -10.69
C CYS A 41 -2.41 -0.91 -11.68
N GLY A 42 -2.08 -2.10 -11.18
CA GLY A 42 -1.85 -3.27 -12.01
C GLY A 42 -3.15 -3.83 -12.61
N ALA A 43 -3.05 -5.05 -13.16
CA ALA A 43 -4.19 -5.81 -13.67
C ALA A 43 -5.23 -6.08 -12.57
N ASP A 44 -4.77 -6.27 -11.34
CA ASP A 44 -5.61 -6.23 -10.15
C ASP A 44 -5.73 -4.78 -9.65
N SER A 45 -6.96 -4.26 -9.67
CA SER A 45 -7.30 -2.93 -9.16
C SER A 45 -6.95 -2.71 -7.68
N THR A 46 -6.70 -3.76 -6.91
CA THR A 46 -6.27 -3.64 -5.50
C THR A 46 -4.78 -3.32 -5.35
N LYS A 47 -4.00 -3.45 -6.42
CA LYS A 47 -2.55 -3.33 -6.37
C LYS A 47 -2.06 -2.11 -7.12
N VAL A 48 -1.48 -1.16 -6.39
CA VAL A 48 -0.99 0.10 -6.96
C VAL A 48 0.45 -0.11 -7.45
N ALA A 49 0.73 0.32 -8.68
CA ALA A 49 2.04 0.20 -9.32
C ALA A 49 2.87 1.49 -9.20
N VAL A 50 2.20 2.65 -9.14
CA VAL A 50 2.83 3.96 -9.01
C VAL A 50 2.09 4.79 -7.98
N VAL A 51 2.83 5.44 -7.10
CA VAL A 51 2.30 6.35 -6.08
C VAL A 51 2.94 7.73 -6.25
N ALA A 52 2.12 8.77 -6.25
CA ALA A 52 2.56 10.15 -6.10
C ALA A 52 2.57 10.54 -4.63
N ALA A 53 3.56 11.30 -4.20
CA ALA A 53 3.66 11.83 -2.84
C ALA A 53 4.02 13.32 -2.82
N ARG A 54 3.49 14.06 -1.85
CA ARG A 54 3.96 15.39 -1.46
C ARG A 54 4.83 15.25 -0.22
N VAL A 55 5.97 15.95 -0.20
CA VAL A 55 6.90 15.92 0.93
C VAL A 55 7.34 17.35 1.20
N GLY A 56 6.74 17.99 2.22
CA GLY A 56 6.88 19.44 2.41
C GLY A 56 6.44 20.20 1.15
N ASN A 57 7.35 20.97 0.55
CA ASN A 57 7.10 21.69 -0.70
C ASN A 57 7.41 20.87 -1.97
N GLY A 58 8.04 19.69 -1.83
CA GLY A 58 8.48 18.84 -2.93
C GLY A 58 7.47 17.77 -3.33
N ARG A 59 7.82 17.04 -4.40
CA ARG A 59 6.98 16.02 -5.02
C ARG A 59 7.79 14.78 -5.38
N CYS A 60 7.19 13.61 -5.20
CA CYS A 60 7.81 12.35 -5.54
C CYS A 60 6.88 11.46 -6.37
N LEU A 61 7.46 10.67 -7.27
CA LEU A 61 6.81 9.49 -7.84
C LEU A 61 7.58 8.24 -7.42
N ILE A 62 6.88 7.29 -6.81
CA ILE A 62 7.41 5.99 -6.43
C ILE A 62 6.84 4.96 -7.37
N PHE A 63 7.71 4.24 -8.07
CA PHE A 63 7.37 3.16 -8.98
C PHE A 63 7.74 1.83 -8.32
N GLY A 64 6.89 0.81 -8.43
CA GLY A 64 7.18 -0.53 -7.92
C GLY A 64 8.28 -1.29 -8.70
N ASN A 65 9.11 -0.61 -9.49
CA ASN A 65 10.24 -1.26 -10.14
C ASN A 65 11.41 -0.30 -10.33
N LYS A 66 12.61 -0.75 -9.98
CA LYS A 66 13.84 0.04 -10.10
C LYS A 66 14.13 0.57 -11.50
N ARG A 67 13.75 -0.18 -12.56
CA ARG A 67 14.06 0.18 -13.95
C ARG A 67 13.26 1.36 -14.47
N TYR A 68 12.33 1.90 -13.68
CA TYR A 68 11.68 3.14 -14.04
C TYR A 68 12.65 4.34 -14.00
N SER A 69 13.75 4.31 -13.22
CA SER A 69 14.80 5.34 -13.36
C SER A 69 15.39 5.36 -14.77
N ASP A 70 15.75 4.19 -15.31
CA ASP A 70 16.26 4.03 -16.67
C ASP A 70 15.23 4.45 -17.73
N PHE A 71 13.94 4.22 -17.48
CA PHE A 71 12.85 4.62 -18.36
C PHE A 71 12.82 6.14 -18.58
N PHE A 72 12.98 6.93 -17.52
CA PHE A 72 13.01 8.39 -17.64
C PHE A 72 14.29 8.91 -18.30
N LEU A 73 15.42 8.22 -18.10
CA LEU A 73 16.68 8.55 -18.78
C LEU A 73 16.65 8.22 -20.27
N ALA A 74 16.03 7.10 -20.65
CA ALA A 74 15.95 6.67 -22.05
C ALA A 74 15.12 7.65 -22.90
N ASN A 75 14.10 8.28 -22.31
CA ASN A 75 13.25 9.29 -22.94
C ASN A 75 12.74 8.86 -24.33
N ASP A 76 12.20 7.64 -24.40
CA ASP A 76 11.69 7.05 -25.63
C ASP A 76 10.53 7.90 -26.20
N PRO A 77 10.52 8.23 -27.51
CA PRO A 77 9.45 8.99 -28.14
C PRO A 77 8.04 8.45 -27.87
N GLN A 78 7.88 7.13 -27.69
CA GLN A 78 6.57 6.52 -27.40
C GLN A 78 6.01 6.95 -26.03
N ASP A 79 6.88 7.20 -25.05
CA ASP A 79 6.54 7.53 -23.67
C ASP A 79 6.74 9.03 -23.35
N GLN A 80 7.21 9.81 -24.33
CA GLN A 80 7.62 11.21 -24.15
C GLN A 80 6.54 12.08 -23.53
N ARG A 81 5.27 11.89 -23.90
CA ARG A 81 4.15 12.66 -23.32
C ARG A 81 4.01 12.41 -21.82
N PHE A 82 4.05 11.13 -21.41
CA PHE A 82 3.98 10.75 -20.00
C PHE A 82 5.16 11.30 -19.22
N ILE A 83 6.37 11.17 -19.79
CA ILE A 83 7.61 11.70 -19.20
C ILE A 83 7.53 13.22 -19.01
N GLU A 84 7.00 13.96 -19.99
CA GLU A 84 6.84 15.40 -19.92
C GLU A 84 5.79 15.82 -18.88
N ASN A 85 4.65 15.11 -18.82
CA ASN A 85 3.64 15.36 -17.80
C ASN A 85 4.21 15.13 -16.39
N CYS A 86 4.99 14.05 -16.20
CA CYS A 86 5.71 13.79 -14.95
C CYS A 86 6.70 14.92 -14.63
N ARG A 87 7.49 15.35 -15.62
CA ARG A 87 8.47 16.44 -15.45
C ARG A 87 7.79 17.71 -14.97
N ARG A 88 6.75 18.17 -15.68
CA ARG A 88 6.00 19.39 -15.35
C ARG A 88 5.34 19.30 -13.98
N TRP A 89 4.73 18.16 -13.66
CA TRP A 89 4.13 17.97 -12.35
C TRP A 89 5.18 17.98 -11.24
N LEU A 90 6.30 17.28 -11.38
CA LEU A 90 7.37 17.22 -10.39
C LEU A 90 8.06 18.57 -10.20
N SER A 91 8.35 19.28 -11.28
CA SER A 91 9.03 20.58 -11.27
C SER A 91 8.12 21.77 -10.97
N GLN A 92 6.81 21.54 -10.89
CA GLN A 92 5.80 22.59 -10.71
C GLN A 92 5.84 23.61 -11.85
N GLU A 93 5.81 23.11 -13.10
CA GLU A 93 5.87 23.88 -14.35
C GLU A 93 7.19 24.64 -14.59
N LYS A 94 8.20 24.47 -13.72
CA LYS A 94 9.54 25.03 -13.93
C LYS A 94 10.32 24.15 -14.89
N GLU A 95 11.25 24.74 -15.63
CA GLU A 95 12.19 23.93 -16.41
C GLU A 95 13.02 23.05 -15.46
N ALA A 96 13.11 21.76 -15.81
CA ALA A 96 13.89 20.82 -15.05
C ALA A 96 14.49 19.71 -15.91
N GLN A 97 15.61 19.16 -15.46
CA GLN A 97 16.28 18.03 -16.08
C GLN A 97 16.29 16.82 -15.15
N PHE A 98 16.30 15.62 -15.72
CA PHE A 98 16.46 14.40 -14.95
C PHE A 98 17.93 14.13 -14.68
N GLU A 99 18.26 13.78 -13.44
CA GLU A 99 19.64 13.42 -13.04
C GLU A 99 19.61 12.16 -12.19
N SER A 100 20.39 11.14 -12.59
CA SER A 100 20.53 9.93 -11.78
C SER A 100 21.39 10.21 -10.56
N ILE A 101 20.90 9.76 -9.40
CA ILE A 101 21.65 9.83 -8.14
C ILE A 101 22.20 8.46 -7.71
N ASP A 102 22.12 7.45 -8.57
CA ASP A 102 22.52 6.07 -8.24
C ASP A 102 23.99 5.98 -7.79
N ASP A 103 24.89 6.66 -8.50
CA ASP A 103 26.35 6.68 -8.23
C ASP A 103 26.80 7.86 -7.34
N ILE A 104 25.87 8.65 -6.80
CA ILE A 104 26.19 9.82 -5.97
C ILE A 104 26.26 9.43 -4.49
N GLU A 105 27.39 9.69 -3.83
CA GLU A 105 27.59 9.34 -2.42
C GLU A 105 27.17 10.44 -1.43
N SER A 106 27.12 11.71 -1.87
CA SER A 106 26.71 12.87 -1.07
C SER A 106 25.75 13.78 -1.84
N MET A 107 24.71 14.26 -1.15
CA MET A 107 23.77 15.24 -1.70
C MET A 107 24.42 16.60 -2.01
N ASP A 108 25.59 16.92 -1.44
CA ASP A 108 26.37 18.12 -1.78
C ASP A 108 26.77 18.18 -3.26
N SER A 109 26.85 17.00 -3.91
CA SER A 109 27.22 16.89 -5.32
C SER A 109 26.03 17.07 -6.27
N VAL A 110 24.80 17.17 -5.76
CA VAL A 110 23.58 17.28 -6.55
C VAL A 110 23.34 18.75 -6.91
N LYS A 111 23.11 19.03 -8.20
CA LYS A 111 22.89 20.40 -8.69
C LYS A 111 21.57 20.97 -8.14
N GLU A 112 21.66 22.06 -7.39
CA GLU A 112 20.49 22.80 -6.88
C GLU A 112 19.66 23.48 -8.00
N LYS A 113 18.34 23.53 -7.75
CA LYS A 113 17.24 24.15 -8.54
C LYS A 113 17.14 23.71 -10.01
N GLY A 114 16.01 23.06 -10.34
CA GLY A 114 15.71 22.62 -11.70
C GLY A 114 16.17 21.19 -12.01
N THR A 115 16.43 20.38 -10.98
CA THR A 115 16.79 18.97 -11.14
C THR A 115 15.70 18.09 -10.54
N ILE A 116 15.28 17.08 -11.29
CA ILE A 116 14.46 15.97 -10.82
C ILE A 116 15.39 14.79 -10.63
N LEU A 117 15.53 14.32 -9.40
CA LEU A 117 16.41 13.22 -9.07
C LEU A 117 15.77 11.89 -9.48
N LEU A 118 16.57 11.01 -10.10
CA LEU A 118 16.19 9.65 -10.43
C LEU A 118 16.99 8.69 -9.56
N TRP A 119 16.31 7.84 -8.81
CA TRP A 119 16.94 6.84 -7.96
C TRP A 119 16.34 5.46 -8.20
N ASN A 120 17.19 4.47 -8.48
CA ASN A 120 16.73 3.11 -8.71
C ASN A 120 16.41 2.34 -7.41
N GLY A 121 16.60 2.96 -6.24
CA GLY A 121 16.23 2.39 -4.94
C GLY A 121 17.04 1.16 -4.50
N HIS A 122 18.10 0.78 -5.22
CA HIS A 122 18.92 -0.40 -4.89
C HIS A 122 20.28 -0.04 -4.32
N HIS A 123 20.85 1.07 -4.78
CA HIS A 123 22.16 1.50 -4.30
C HIS A 123 22.09 1.88 -2.82
N PHE A 124 23.04 1.36 -2.06
CA PHE A 124 23.22 1.75 -0.67
C PHE A 124 23.47 3.26 -0.61
N LYS A 125 22.71 3.93 0.24
CA LYS A 125 22.91 5.32 0.62
C LYS A 125 23.14 5.36 2.13
N SER A 126 23.98 6.28 2.60
CA SER A 126 24.14 6.48 4.04
C SER A 126 22.88 7.09 4.63
N ASP A 127 22.67 6.93 5.94
CA ASP A 127 21.53 7.58 6.61
C ASP A 127 21.62 9.12 6.47
N THR A 128 22.82 9.68 6.48
CA THR A 128 23.06 11.10 6.18
C THR A 128 22.51 11.48 4.81
N PHE A 129 22.86 10.74 3.76
CA PHE A 129 22.33 10.97 2.42
C PHE A 129 20.80 10.92 2.37
N MET A 130 20.19 9.96 3.07
CA MET A 130 18.73 9.82 3.11
C MET A 130 18.05 10.98 3.85
N ASN A 131 18.69 11.50 4.90
CA ASN A 131 18.22 12.69 5.62
C ASN A 131 18.31 13.93 4.73
N ASP A 132 19.42 14.10 4.01
CA ASP A 132 19.62 15.23 3.10
C ASP A 132 18.67 15.17 1.90
N LEU A 133 18.44 13.98 1.34
CA LEU A 133 17.41 13.77 0.31
C LEU A 133 16.01 14.15 0.83
N SER A 134 15.70 13.81 2.08
CA SER A 134 14.44 14.18 2.71
C SER A 134 14.33 15.69 2.91
N ALA A 135 15.42 16.37 3.26
CA ALA A 135 15.48 17.83 3.38
C ALA A 135 15.29 18.51 2.02
N PHE A 136 16.03 18.06 1.00
CA PHE A 136 15.90 18.51 -0.38
C PHE A 136 14.45 18.43 -0.88
N LEU A 137 13.76 17.31 -0.61
CA LEU A 137 12.34 17.16 -0.94
C LEU A 137 11.48 18.17 -0.17
N LYS A 138 11.64 18.27 1.15
CA LYS A 138 10.88 19.22 1.99
C LYS A 138 11.01 20.67 1.51
N GLU A 139 12.16 21.04 0.97
CA GLU A 139 12.45 22.38 0.45
C GLU A 139 11.87 22.67 -0.95
N GLY A 140 11.32 21.66 -1.64
CA GLY A 140 10.73 21.82 -2.97
C GLY A 140 11.39 20.99 -4.07
N GLY A 141 12.31 20.10 -3.70
CA GLY A 141 12.94 19.16 -4.61
C GLY A 141 11.97 18.14 -5.20
N ALA A 142 12.43 17.44 -6.23
CA ALA A 142 11.67 16.43 -6.94
C ALA A 142 12.42 15.12 -7.06
N LEU A 143 11.71 14.00 -6.90
CA LEU A 143 12.29 12.65 -6.98
C LEU A 143 11.38 11.70 -7.77
N ILE A 144 12.00 10.87 -8.60
CA ILE A 144 11.42 9.62 -9.08
C ILE A 144 12.26 8.50 -8.48
N CYS A 145 11.61 7.61 -7.74
CA CYS A 145 12.25 6.46 -7.14
C CYS A 145 11.63 5.17 -7.68
N GLY A 146 12.46 4.24 -8.13
CA GLY A 146 12.05 2.87 -8.38
C GLY A 146 12.27 2.01 -7.13
N ALA A 147 11.21 1.65 -6.43
CA ALA A 147 11.26 0.67 -5.35
C ALA A 147 11.27 -0.74 -5.94
N GLY A 148 12.39 -1.45 -5.84
CA GLY A 148 12.56 -2.83 -6.33
C GLY A 148 12.80 -3.86 -5.22
N ALA A 149 12.03 -3.78 -4.13
CA ALA A 149 12.16 -4.60 -2.93
C ALA A 149 12.21 -6.11 -3.19
N TRP A 150 11.39 -6.67 -4.09
CA TRP A 150 11.43 -8.07 -4.48
C TRP A 150 12.81 -8.46 -5.00
N SER A 151 13.34 -7.66 -5.94
CA SER A 151 14.66 -7.95 -6.50
C SER A 151 15.76 -7.70 -5.47
N TRP A 152 15.57 -6.76 -4.54
CA TRP A 152 16.50 -6.53 -3.44
C TRP A 152 16.53 -7.71 -2.46
N LEU A 153 15.36 -8.19 -2.01
CA LEU A 153 15.21 -9.34 -1.13
C LEU A 153 15.80 -10.60 -1.74
N TYR A 154 15.63 -10.80 -3.06
CA TYR A 154 16.22 -11.92 -3.77
C TYR A 154 17.76 -11.97 -3.65
N PHE A 155 18.43 -10.81 -3.65
CA PHE A 155 19.88 -10.72 -3.49
C PHE A 155 20.35 -10.55 -2.03
N ASN A 156 19.42 -10.37 -1.08
CA ASN A 156 19.70 -10.13 0.33
C ASN A 156 19.03 -11.19 1.21
N SER A 157 19.41 -12.45 1.02
CA SER A 157 18.86 -13.58 1.78
C SER A 157 18.97 -13.38 3.29
N GLY A 158 17.89 -13.68 4.01
CA GLY A 158 17.80 -13.50 5.47
C GLY A 158 17.54 -12.05 5.91
N LYS A 159 17.42 -11.11 4.98
CA LYS A 159 16.92 -9.76 5.25
C LYS A 159 15.42 -9.67 5.03
N SER A 160 14.82 -8.63 5.63
CA SER A 160 13.40 -8.32 5.51
C SER A 160 13.20 -6.95 4.86
N LEU A 161 11.94 -6.57 4.57
CA LEU A 161 11.63 -5.25 4.05
C LEU A 161 12.05 -4.09 4.97
N SER A 162 12.20 -4.33 6.27
CA SER A 162 12.68 -3.29 7.21
C SER A 162 14.17 -2.99 7.04
N ASP A 163 14.97 -3.95 6.55
CA ASP A 163 16.37 -3.76 6.20
C ASP A 163 16.53 -2.96 4.89
N PHE A 164 15.51 -2.96 4.03
CA PHE A 164 15.52 -2.27 2.75
C PHE A 164 15.45 -0.76 2.93
N ILE A 165 16.57 -0.06 2.67
CA ILE A 165 16.70 1.39 2.88
C ILE A 165 15.64 2.20 2.13
N THR A 166 15.34 1.84 0.89
CA THR A 166 14.31 2.49 0.08
C THR A 166 12.92 2.23 0.64
N GLY A 167 12.68 1.05 1.23
CA GLY A 167 11.45 0.77 1.98
C GLY A 167 11.28 1.73 3.15
N ARG A 168 12.33 1.94 3.97
CA ARG A 168 12.30 2.90 5.08
C ARG A 168 12.08 4.34 4.62
N PHE A 169 12.67 4.73 3.49
CA PHE A 169 12.43 6.04 2.89
C PHE A 169 11.00 6.19 2.37
N CYS A 170 10.46 5.18 1.70
CA CYS A 170 9.07 5.19 1.26
C CYS A 170 8.13 5.31 2.46
N ASP A 171 8.40 4.57 3.55
CA ASP A 171 7.64 4.65 4.80
C ASP A 171 7.65 6.08 5.37
N SER A 172 8.79 6.79 5.34
CA SER A 172 8.90 8.15 5.88
C SER A 172 8.14 9.21 5.06
N ILE A 173 7.78 8.91 3.81
CA ILE A 173 6.96 9.77 2.93
C ILE A 173 5.52 9.26 2.78
N GLY A 174 5.12 8.26 3.57
CA GLY A 174 3.75 7.75 3.60
C GLY A 174 3.40 6.73 2.52
N VAL A 175 4.40 6.06 1.93
CA VAL A 175 4.23 5.01 0.91
C VAL A 175 4.78 3.69 1.42
N LYS A 176 3.96 2.64 1.49
CA LYS A 176 4.46 1.30 1.83
C LYS A 176 4.87 0.55 0.57
N VAL A 177 6.06 -0.02 0.58
CA VAL A 177 6.48 -1.03 -0.41
C VAL A 177 6.11 -2.41 0.13
N THR A 178 5.42 -3.22 -0.67
CA THR A 178 5.00 -4.57 -0.28
C THR A 178 5.92 -5.64 -0.88
N GLY A 179 5.84 -6.87 -0.36
CA GLY A 179 6.49 -8.03 -0.98
C GLY A 179 5.72 -8.61 -2.17
N ASN A 180 4.54 -8.05 -2.49
CA ASN A 180 3.65 -8.57 -3.51
C ASN A 180 3.90 -7.90 -4.86
N LEU A 181 3.68 -8.65 -5.94
CA LEU A 181 3.67 -8.07 -7.29
C LEU A 181 2.30 -7.47 -7.59
N ALA A 182 2.30 -6.26 -8.14
CA ALA A 182 1.11 -5.62 -8.69
C ALA A 182 0.57 -6.40 -9.88
N GLY A 183 1.49 -6.90 -10.73
CA GLY A 183 1.18 -7.64 -11.96
C GLY A 183 0.36 -6.77 -12.92
N CYS A 184 0.96 -6.26 -13.99
CA CYS A 184 0.26 -5.34 -14.90
C CYS A 184 0.11 -5.93 -16.29
N ASP A 185 -0.89 -5.42 -17.02
CA ASP A 185 -0.97 -5.55 -18.47
C ASP A 185 0.24 -4.87 -19.12
N ASP A 186 0.62 -5.30 -20.32
CA ASP A 186 1.68 -4.67 -21.11
C ASP A 186 1.10 -4.11 -22.42
N PRO A 187 1.00 -2.78 -22.58
CA PRO A 187 1.36 -1.71 -21.63
C PRO A 187 0.34 -1.56 -20.47
N ILE A 188 0.72 -0.86 -19.40
CA ILE A 188 -0.15 -0.59 -18.24
C ILE A 188 -1.21 0.46 -18.63
N PRO A 189 -2.51 0.12 -18.68
CA PRO A 189 -3.55 1.07 -19.07
C PRO A 189 -3.83 2.09 -17.96
N PHE A 190 -4.11 3.34 -18.34
CA PHE A 190 -4.63 4.33 -17.39
C PHE A 190 -6.12 4.07 -17.14
N LYS A 191 -6.46 3.79 -15.87
CA LYS A 191 -7.81 3.48 -15.41
C LYS A 191 -8.15 4.36 -14.19
N PRO A 192 -8.55 5.63 -14.39
CA PRO A 192 -8.74 6.61 -13.31
C PRO A 192 -9.77 6.19 -12.26
N GLU A 193 -10.75 5.38 -12.65
CA GLU A 193 -11.75 4.81 -11.75
C GLU A 193 -11.15 3.85 -10.72
N LEU A 194 -10.00 3.22 -11.03
CA LEU A 194 -9.37 2.26 -10.14
C LEU A 194 -8.49 2.92 -9.08
N VAL A 195 -8.08 4.18 -9.23
CA VAL A 195 -7.09 4.81 -8.34
C VAL A 195 -7.71 5.67 -7.24
N LYS A 196 -8.93 6.19 -7.43
CA LYS A 196 -9.56 7.17 -6.54
C LYS A 196 -9.65 6.72 -5.08
N TYR A 197 -9.92 5.44 -4.84
CA TYR A 197 -10.09 4.87 -3.49
C TYR A 197 -8.99 3.87 -3.11
N LYS A 198 -7.75 4.08 -3.57
CA LYS A 198 -6.62 3.20 -3.24
C LYS A 198 -5.64 3.82 -2.25
N ASN A 199 -5.93 5.02 -1.76
CA ASN A 199 -5.25 5.63 -0.64
C ASN A 199 -5.93 5.23 0.67
N VAL A 200 -5.17 4.63 1.60
CA VAL A 200 -5.70 4.09 2.86
C VAL A 200 -6.37 5.19 3.68
N TYR A 201 -5.73 6.35 3.84
CA TYR A 201 -6.29 7.49 4.56
C TYR A 201 -7.66 7.90 4.01
N ASN A 202 -7.78 8.10 2.69
CA ASN A 202 -9.04 8.50 2.06
C ASN A 202 -10.14 7.45 2.24
N VAL A 203 -9.80 6.16 2.13
CA VAL A 203 -10.78 5.07 2.31
C VAL A 203 -11.25 4.99 3.75
N VAL A 204 -10.36 5.19 4.73
CA VAL A 204 -10.74 5.23 6.14
C VAL A 204 -11.65 6.43 6.43
N GLN A 205 -11.38 7.59 5.85
CA GLN A 205 -12.28 8.75 5.98
C GLN A 205 -13.64 8.49 5.31
N ALA A 206 -13.65 7.83 4.14
CA ALA A 206 -14.89 7.46 3.47
C ALA A 206 -15.71 6.45 4.29
N LEU A 207 -15.06 5.50 4.96
CA LEU A 207 -15.73 4.55 5.87
C LEU A 207 -16.43 5.25 7.05
N ALA A 208 -15.96 6.41 7.49
CA ALA A 208 -16.65 7.17 8.54
C ALA A 208 -18.06 7.62 8.08
N SER A 209 -18.24 7.87 6.78
CA SER A 209 -19.53 8.28 6.19
C SER A 209 -20.32 7.08 5.63
N GLU A 210 -19.62 6.07 5.11
CA GLU A 210 -20.18 4.85 4.53
C GLU A 210 -19.68 3.58 5.24
N PRO A 211 -20.04 3.38 6.52
CA PRO A 211 -19.48 2.31 7.34
C PRO A 211 -19.74 0.89 6.80
N ASN A 212 -20.79 0.71 6.00
CA ASN A 212 -21.22 -0.56 5.44
C ASN A 212 -20.72 -0.82 4.01
N ASN A 213 -19.79 -0.02 3.50
CA ASN A 213 -19.24 -0.19 2.17
C ASN A 213 -18.24 -1.37 2.13
N ALA A 214 -18.67 -2.48 1.51
CA ALA A 214 -17.89 -3.70 1.44
C ALA A 214 -16.56 -3.53 0.68
N GLU A 215 -16.50 -2.65 -0.33
CA GLU A 215 -15.26 -2.42 -1.08
C GLU A 215 -14.23 -1.68 -0.22
N TYR A 216 -14.66 -0.64 0.49
CA TYR A 216 -13.78 0.13 1.38
C TYR A 216 -13.21 -0.72 2.50
N LEU A 217 -14.04 -1.56 3.14
CA LEU A 217 -13.60 -2.53 4.14
C LEU A 217 -12.58 -3.52 3.58
N ALA A 218 -12.73 -3.94 2.32
CA ALA A 218 -11.77 -4.83 1.66
C ALA A 218 -10.40 -4.17 1.46
N ILE A 219 -10.41 -2.93 0.98
CA ILE A 219 -9.19 -2.16 0.70
C ILE A 219 -8.43 -1.89 2.00
N VAL A 220 -9.14 -1.44 3.05
CA VAL A 220 -8.54 -1.17 4.36
C VAL A 220 -8.03 -2.46 5.01
N GLY A 221 -8.82 -3.54 5.00
CA GLY A 221 -8.38 -4.83 5.54
C GLY A 221 -7.13 -5.38 4.85
N SER A 222 -7.08 -5.29 3.51
CA SER A 222 -5.88 -5.71 2.75
C SER A 222 -4.68 -4.83 3.07
N ALA A 223 -4.87 -3.51 3.16
CA ALA A 223 -3.77 -2.58 3.44
C ALA A 223 -3.22 -2.77 4.87
N ILE A 224 -4.10 -2.92 5.87
CA ILE A 224 -3.73 -3.14 7.26
C ILE A 224 -2.96 -4.46 7.42
N LYS A 225 -3.35 -5.53 6.72
CA LYS A 225 -2.61 -6.81 6.74
C LYS A 225 -1.15 -6.62 6.27
N GLU A 226 -0.93 -5.78 5.27
CA GLU A 226 0.41 -5.49 4.73
C GLU A 226 1.18 -4.47 5.58
N LEU A 227 0.49 -3.49 6.18
CA LEU A 227 1.08 -2.44 7.00
C LEU A 227 1.45 -2.94 8.41
N GLY A 228 0.70 -3.90 8.96
CA GLY A 228 0.85 -4.35 10.35
C GLY A 228 0.84 -3.17 11.33
N ASN A 229 1.84 -3.11 12.20
CA ASN A 229 2.00 -2.05 13.21
C ASN A 229 2.48 -0.70 12.63
N THR A 230 2.65 -0.56 11.31
CA THR A 230 3.13 0.67 10.66
C THR A 230 2.01 1.58 10.15
N LEU A 231 0.76 1.33 10.56
CA LEU A 231 -0.38 2.20 10.27
C LEU A 231 -0.15 3.60 10.87
N PRO A 232 -0.14 4.67 10.06
CA PRO A 232 -0.05 6.04 10.56
C PRO A 232 -1.31 6.39 11.37
N ASP A 233 -1.19 7.40 12.23
CA ASP A 233 -2.09 8.12 13.20
C ASP A 233 -3.62 7.90 13.23
N LEU A 234 -4.21 7.15 12.32
CA LEU A 234 -5.46 6.43 12.52
C LEU A 234 -5.25 5.37 13.59
N SER A 235 -5.51 5.72 14.85
CA SER A 235 -5.43 4.78 15.95
C SER A 235 -6.21 3.50 15.59
N ILE A 236 -5.61 2.34 15.86
CA ILE A 236 -6.26 1.03 15.70
C ILE A 236 -7.64 1.04 16.38
N GLU A 237 -7.74 1.73 17.52
CA GLU A 237 -8.97 1.96 18.26
C GLU A 237 -10.03 2.73 17.45
N THR A 238 -9.66 3.77 16.69
CA THR A 238 -10.58 4.48 15.78
C THR A 238 -11.13 3.53 14.72
N LEU A 239 -10.27 2.73 14.09
CA LEU A 239 -10.67 1.76 13.08
C LEU A 239 -11.55 0.66 13.68
N GLN A 240 -11.20 0.16 14.86
CA GLN A 240 -12.02 -0.79 15.62
C GLN A 240 -13.38 -0.19 15.91
N ASN A 241 -13.44 0.98 16.53
CA ASN A 241 -14.70 1.66 16.84
C ASN A 241 -15.54 1.91 15.59
N MET A 242 -14.94 2.29 14.46
CA MET A 242 -15.66 2.42 13.19
C MET A 242 -16.24 1.08 12.74
N VAL A 243 -15.49 -0.02 12.78
CA VAL A 243 -15.97 -1.34 12.36
C VAL A 243 -17.02 -1.91 13.31
N LEU A 244 -16.89 -1.67 14.62
CA LEU A 244 -17.85 -2.07 15.64
C LEU A 244 -19.16 -1.28 15.52
N ASN A 245 -19.08 0.02 15.26
CA ASN A 245 -20.25 0.89 15.09
C ASN A 245 -20.87 0.79 13.69
N ALA A 246 -20.10 0.34 12.69
CA ALA A 246 -20.57 0.13 11.33
C ALA A 246 -21.69 -0.90 11.23
N GLY A 247 -21.79 -1.81 12.21
CA GLY A 247 -22.94 -2.70 12.34
C GLY A 247 -22.94 -3.45 13.68
N SER A 248 -24.00 -3.25 14.46
CA SER A 248 -24.29 -3.89 15.74
C SER A 248 -24.69 -5.38 15.65
N ASP A 249 -24.22 -6.08 14.62
CA ASP A 249 -24.63 -7.46 14.27
C ASP A 249 -23.39 -8.28 13.83
N VAL A 250 -22.22 -8.04 14.43
CA VAL A 250 -20.94 -8.68 14.02
C VAL A 250 -20.90 -10.18 14.35
N ILE A 251 -21.74 -10.65 15.27
CA ILE A 251 -21.78 -12.06 15.69
C ILE A 251 -22.74 -12.84 14.78
N PRO A 252 -22.26 -13.76 13.92
CA PRO A 252 -23.15 -14.61 13.13
C PRO A 252 -24.06 -15.45 14.03
N THR A 253 -25.34 -15.56 13.66
CA THR A 253 -26.29 -16.44 14.34
C THR A 253 -26.85 -17.47 13.36
N LYS A 254 -27.44 -18.54 13.90
CA LYS A 254 -28.11 -19.57 13.08
C LYS A 254 -29.18 -18.97 12.15
N THR A 255 -29.86 -17.91 12.59
CA THR A 255 -30.92 -17.23 11.84
C THR A 255 -30.40 -16.06 10.98
N SER A 256 -29.13 -15.69 11.12
CA SER A 256 -28.50 -14.59 10.38
C SER A 256 -27.05 -14.97 10.00
N PRO A 257 -26.86 -15.93 9.07
CA PRO A 257 -25.54 -16.38 8.66
C PRO A 257 -24.80 -15.34 7.81
N ILE A 258 -23.46 -15.36 7.84
CA ILE A 258 -22.62 -14.47 7.04
C ILE A 258 -22.59 -14.96 5.59
N LYS A 259 -22.89 -14.06 4.66
CA LYS A 259 -22.75 -14.31 3.21
C LYS A 259 -21.34 -13.99 2.73
N ASN A 260 -20.84 -14.75 1.76
CA ASN A 260 -19.54 -14.51 1.15
C ASN A 260 -19.47 -13.14 0.46
N LYS A 261 -18.33 -12.45 0.57
CA LYS A 261 -18.00 -11.11 0.10
C LYS A 261 -18.91 -9.99 0.64
N SER A 262 -19.76 -10.27 1.63
CA SER A 262 -20.63 -9.27 2.25
C SER A 262 -19.84 -8.26 3.08
N CYS A 263 -20.41 -7.07 3.30
CA CYS A 263 -19.85 -6.09 4.24
C CYS A 263 -19.58 -6.72 5.61
N ARG A 264 -20.56 -7.48 6.13
CA ARG A 264 -20.45 -8.20 7.41
C ARG A 264 -19.25 -9.13 7.49
N GLN A 265 -18.99 -9.93 6.44
CA GLN A 265 -17.80 -10.79 6.41
C GLN A 265 -16.51 -9.96 6.47
N ARG A 266 -16.45 -8.84 5.74
CA ARG A 266 -15.26 -8.00 5.65
C ARG A 266 -15.03 -7.20 6.93
N SER A 267 -16.09 -6.73 7.60
CA SER A 267 -16.03 -6.11 8.92
C SER A 267 -15.45 -7.10 9.94
N ILE A 268 -15.92 -8.36 9.95
CA ILE A 268 -15.38 -9.39 10.84
C ILE A 268 -13.91 -9.67 10.56
N GLY A 269 -13.54 -9.84 9.27
CA GLY A 269 -12.15 -10.06 8.89
C GLY A 269 -11.24 -8.89 9.30
N LEU A 270 -11.69 -7.65 9.07
CA LEU A 270 -10.97 -6.45 9.48
C LEU A 270 -10.85 -6.36 11.01
N CYS A 271 -11.92 -6.63 11.78
CA CYS A 271 -11.86 -6.74 13.23
C CYS A 271 -10.82 -7.76 13.68
N GLY A 272 -10.79 -8.95 13.07
CA GLY A 272 -9.81 -9.98 13.38
C GLY A 272 -8.37 -9.51 13.18
N ILE A 273 -8.10 -8.83 12.07
CA ILE A 273 -6.78 -8.25 11.80
C ILE A 273 -6.43 -7.20 12.87
N LEU A 274 -7.34 -6.29 13.19
CA LEU A 274 -7.12 -5.23 14.19
C LEU A 274 -6.89 -5.80 15.61
N CYS A 275 -7.63 -6.84 15.99
CA CYS A 275 -7.43 -7.53 17.28
C CYS A 275 -6.09 -8.26 17.36
N GLY A 276 -5.50 -8.66 16.23
CA GLY A 276 -4.15 -9.20 16.20
C GLY A 276 -3.05 -8.13 16.35
N LEU A 277 -3.36 -6.87 16.06
CA LEU A 277 -2.40 -5.75 16.12
C LEU A 277 -2.42 -5.00 17.46
N SER A 278 -3.59 -4.91 18.10
CA SER A 278 -3.74 -4.42 19.47
C SER A 278 -4.24 -5.59 20.30
N ASP A 279 -3.55 -5.95 21.40
CA ASP A 279 -3.86 -7.05 22.35
C ASP A 279 -5.28 -6.96 22.97
N THR A 280 -6.29 -6.89 22.13
CA THR A 280 -7.69 -6.60 22.39
C THR A 280 -8.47 -7.78 21.86
N LYS A 281 -9.40 -8.27 22.68
CA LYS A 281 -10.18 -9.44 22.32
C LYS A 281 -11.23 -9.08 21.27
N ALA A 282 -11.50 -10.01 20.36
CA ALA A 282 -12.55 -9.84 19.37
C ALA A 282 -13.93 -9.67 20.04
N PRO A 283 -14.85 -8.89 19.43
CA PRO A 283 -16.23 -8.80 19.91
C PRO A 283 -16.90 -10.17 19.96
N GLY A 284 -17.66 -10.41 21.03
CA GLY A 284 -18.32 -11.71 21.25
C GLY A 284 -17.44 -12.77 21.92
N ILE A 285 -16.19 -12.46 22.28
CA ILE A 285 -15.34 -13.39 23.04
C ILE A 285 -15.98 -13.85 24.36
N ASN A 286 -16.81 -13.00 24.97
CA ASN A 286 -17.54 -13.31 26.21
C ASN A 286 -18.70 -14.29 25.98
N GLU A 287 -19.14 -14.47 24.73
CA GLU A 287 -20.14 -15.48 24.33
C GLU A 287 -19.47 -16.85 24.08
N PHE A 288 -18.15 -16.88 23.98
CA PHE A 288 -17.36 -18.11 23.96
C PHE A 288 -16.94 -18.46 25.39
N PRO A 289 -16.73 -19.75 25.71
CA PRO A 289 -16.42 -20.22 27.06
C PRO A 289 -15.08 -19.72 27.67
N GLY A 290 -14.48 -18.67 27.12
CA GLY A 290 -13.29 -17.99 27.65
C GLY A 290 -11.98 -18.69 27.35
N ASP A 291 -10.88 -17.97 27.61
CA ASP A 291 -9.56 -18.57 27.74
C ASP A 291 -9.58 -19.42 29.01
N PHE A 292 -9.24 -20.70 28.92
CA PHE A 292 -9.24 -21.58 30.08
C PHE A 292 -8.16 -21.11 31.07
N ASP A 293 -8.58 -20.57 32.22
CA ASP A 293 -7.69 -20.07 33.28
C ASP A 293 -6.70 -21.13 33.80
N ASN A 294 -7.00 -22.41 33.55
CA ASN A 294 -6.10 -23.52 33.79
C ASN A 294 -5.88 -24.26 32.48
N PRO A 295 -4.64 -24.70 32.16
CA PRO A 295 -4.43 -25.67 31.09
C PRO A 295 -5.37 -26.84 31.37
N LEU A 296 -6.27 -27.13 30.42
CA LEU A 296 -7.18 -28.25 30.53
C LEU A 296 -6.34 -29.47 30.90
N SER A 297 -6.69 -30.13 32.01
CA SER A 297 -6.15 -31.44 32.31
C SER A 297 -6.62 -32.36 31.18
N ILE A 298 -5.77 -32.58 30.17
CA ILE A 298 -6.02 -33.51 29.08
C ILE A 298 -5.94 -34.91 29.73
N GLU A 299 -7.01 -35.31 30.40
CA GLU A 299 -7.14 -36.64 31.00
C GLU A 299 -7.72 -37.65 30.00
N THR A 300 -8.01 -37.24 28.77
CA THR A 300 -8.53 -38.16 27.74
C THR A 300 -8.20 -37.67 26.34
N ASP A 301 -7.54 -38.53 25.56
CA ASP A 301 -7.46 -38.38 24.11
C ASP A 301 -8.88 -38.50 23.54
N VAL A 302 -9.41 -37.39 23.00
CA VAL A 302 -10.69 -37.39 22.30
C VAL A 302 -10.43 -37.50 20.81
N THR A 303 -10.71 -38.68 20.24
CA THR A 303 -10.68 -38.87 18.79
C THR A 303 -11.99 -38.38 18.18
N VAL A 304 -11.94 -37.26 17.46
CA VAL A 304 -13.08 -36.76 16.68
C VAL A 304 -13.04 -37.39 15.28
N ASN A 305 -13.96 -38.32 14.99
CA ASN A 305 -14.15 -38.87 13.66
C ASN A 305 -15.13 -38.00 12.86
N ILE A 306 -14.61 -37.17 11.97
CA ILE A 306 -15.43 -36.39 11.04
C ILE A 306 -15.70 -37.24 9.79
N GLN A 307 -16.92 -37.77 9.67
CA GLN A 307 -17.38 -38.44 8.45
C GLN A 307 -18.33 -37.52 7.69
N SER A 308 -17.88 -37.02 6.53
CA SER A 308 -18.77 -36.34 5.60
C SER A 308 -19.66 -37.35 4.87
N LYS A 309 -20.99 -37.20 4.96
CA LYS A 309 -21.96 -38.01 4.19
C LYS A 309 -22.20 -37.49 2.77
N ALA A 310 -21.64 -36.35 2.41
CA ALA A 310 -21.77 -35.76 1.08
C ALA A 310 -20.41 -35.22 0.63
N VAL A 311 -19.85 -35.82 -0.42
CA VAL A 311 -18.50 -35.55 -0.94
C VAL A 311 -18.26 -34.05 -1.27
N ASN A 312 -19.33 -33.25 -1.38
CA ASN A 312 -19.27 -31.85 -1.83
C ASN A 312 -19.88 -30.80 -0.88
N GLU A 313 -20.22 -31.15 0.36
CA GLU A 313 -20.75 -30.17 1.33
C GLU A 313 -19.79 -29.97 2.49
N TRP A 314 -18.74 -29.18 2.24
CA TRP A 314 -17.93 -28.59 3.31
C TRP A 314 -18.54 -27.25 3.71
N TYR A 315 -19.03 -27.19 4.95
CA TYR A 315 -19.37 -25.93 5.61
C TYR A 315 -18.34 -25.69 6.70
N CYS A 316 -17.37 -24.81 6.44
CA CYS A 316 -16.41 -24.38 7.45
C CYS A 316 -17.07 -23.36 8.37
N THR A 317 -17.17 -23.64 9.68
CA THR A 317 -17.69 -22.71 10.70
C THR A 317 -16.61 -21.85 11.36
N GLY A 318 -15.36 -21.90 10.89
CA GLY A 318 -14.28 -21.05 11.40
C GLY A 318 -12.97 -21.29 10.68
N MET A 319 -12.39 -20.22 10.11
CA MET A 319 -11.01 -20.27 9.64
C MET A 319 -10.08 -20.31 10.86
N PHE A 320 -9.29 -21.37 10.97
CA PHE A 320 -8.00 -21.31 11.64
C PHE A 320 -6.97 -21.01 10.54
N GLU A 321 -6.32 -19.85 10.59
CA GLU A 321 -5.08 -19.65 9.82
C GLU A 321 -3.96 -20.33 10.64
N ASP A 322 -3.43 -21.43 10.09
CA ASP A 322 -2.14 -21.97 10.51
C ASP A 322 -1.02 -20.96 10.16
N THR A 323 -0.05 -20.88 11.07
CA THR A 323 1.16 -20.04 11.11
C THR A 323 1.90 -19.83 9.79
#